data_AF-A0A972NQM6-F1
#
_entry.id   AF-A0A972NQM6-F1
#
_cell.length_a   1.000
_cell.length_b   1.000
_cell.length_c   1.000
_cell.angle_alpha   90.00
_cell.angle_beta   90.00
_cell.angle_gamma   90.00
#
_symmetry.space_group_name_H-M   'P 1'
#
loop_
_entity.id
_entity.type
_entity.pdbx_description
1 polymer ?
#
loop_
_entity_poly.entity_id
_entity_poly.type
_entity_poly.pdbx_seq_one_letter_code
_entity_poly.pdbx_strand_id
1 'polypeptide(L)'
;MANHPPYSMVLTYTEDPKQLIMQAVNSARLAPVVRGIMEVPFFLDDEEFKFDDELARQLGVAMLNTIALGRPDIKQHLNVTPHPIDKPNSAEGIDGD
;
A
#
# COMPACT_ATOMS: atom_id res chain seq x y z
N MET A 1 -18.96 -18.58 13.99
CA MET A 1 -18.05 -17.66 13.28
C MET A 1 -16.79 -18.44 12.96
N ALA A 2 -16.34 -18.46 11.71
CA ALA A 2 -15.15 -19.24 11.35
C ALA A 2 -13.90 -18.60 12.00
N ASN A 3 -13.10 -19.39 12.72
CA ASN A 3 -11.81 -18.96 13.27
C ASN A 3 -10.81 -18.82 12.13
N HIS A 4 -10.78 -17.67 11.49
CA HIS A 4 -9.77 -17.36 10.49
C HIS A 4 -8.49 -16.85 11.17
N PRO A 5 -7.30 -17.36 10.80
CA PRO A 5 -6.05 -16.75 11.24
C PRO A 5 -5.91 -15.34 10.66
N PRO A 6 -5.02 -14.49 11.21
CA PRO A 6 -4.68 -13.22 10.59
C PRO A 6 -4.27 -13.39 9.12
N TYR A 7 -4.85 -12.56 8.26
CA TYR A 7 -4.54 -12.51 6.84
C TYR A 7 -3.77 -11.25 6.49
N SER A 8 -2.85 -11.41 5.55
CA SER A 8 -2.28 -10.33 4.76
C SER A 8 -2.87 -10.40 3.36
N MET A 9 -3.01 -9.25 2.72
CA MET A 9 -3.54 -9.18 1.35
C MET A 9 -2.40 -9.10 0.35
N VAL A 10 -2.51 -9.89 -0.72
CA VAL A 10 -1.70 -9.75 -1.93
C VAL A 10 -2.60 -9.21 -3.03
N LEU A 11 -2.14 -8.17 -3.73
CA LEU A 11 -2.82 -7.61 -4.90
C LEU A 11 -1.94 -7.83 -6.12
N THR A 12 -2.47 -8.52 -7.12
CA THR A 12 -1.76 -8.82 -8.37
C THR A 12 -2.56 -8.27 -9.55
N TYR A 13 -1.88 -7.60 -10.47
CA TYR A 13 -2.47 -7.24 -11.75
C TYR A 13 -2.04 -8.22 -12.86
N THR A 14 -2.97 -8.67 -13.68
CA THR A 14 -2.73 -9.52 -14.86
C THR A 14 -3.19 -8.79 -16.14
N GLU A 15 -2.50 -9.02 -17.26
CA GLU A 15 -2.86 -8.41 -18.56
C GLU A 15 -3.80 -9.30 -19.38
N ASP A 16 -3.77 -10.63 -19.18
CA ASP A 16 -4.63 -11.60 -19.86
C ASP A 16 -5.21 -12.64 -18.87
N PRO A 17 -6.47 -12.49 -18.44
CA PRO A 17 -7.33 -11.33 -18.69
C PRO A 17 -6.82 -10.09 -17.93
N LYS A 18 -7.23 -8.91 -18.38
CA LYS A 18 -6.94 -7.64 -17.70
C LYS A 18 -7.74 -7.54 -16.41
N GLN A 19 -7.11 -7.78 -15.26
CA GLN A 19 -7.79 -7.78 -13.95
C GLN A 19 -6.84 -7.52 -12.77
N LEU A 20 -7.44 -7.11 -11.66
CA LEU A 20 -6.83 -7.11 -10.35
C LEU A 20 -7.33 -8.32 -9.56
N ILE A 21 -6.40 -9.12 -9.04
CA ILE A 21 -6.69 -10.28 -8.21
C ILE A 21 -6.23 -9.98 -6.79
N MET A 22 -7.16 -10.10 -5.85
CA MET A 22 -6.91 -9.91 -4.44
C MET A 22 -6.94 -11.27 -3.73
N GLN A 23 -5.85 -11.63 -3.07
CA GLN A 23 -5.74 -12.88 -2.31
C GLN A 23 -5.51 -12.61 -0.83
N ALA A 24 -6.34 -13.20 0.02
CA ALA A 24 -6.07 -13.28 1.46
C ALA A 24 -5.11 -14.44 1.72
N VAL A 25 -3.96 -14.15 2.31
CA VAL A 25 -2.90 -15.12 2.60
C VAL A 25 -2.63 -15.12 4.10
N ASN A 26 -2.48 -16.31 4.70
CA ASN A 26 -2.12 -16.40 6.12
C ASN A 26 -0.83 -15.59 6.38
N SER A 27 -0.89 -14.62 7.30
CA SER A 27 0.20 -13.68 7.56
C SER A 27 1.50 -14.38 7.96
N ALA A 28 1.43 -15.46 8.72
CA ALA A 28 2.61 -16.22 9.14
C ALA A 28 3.33 -16.88 7.94
N ARG A 29 2.59 -17.22 6.88
CA ARG A 29 3.17 -17.75 5.63
C ARG A 29 3.81 -16.66 4.78
N LEU A 30 3.26 -15.44 4.80
CA LEU A 30 3.74 -14.33 3.99
C LEU A 30 4.93 -13.60 4.64
N ALA A 31 4.98 -13.53 5.97
CA ALA A 31 6.02 -12.86 6.75
C ALA A 31 7.47 -13.13 6.28
N PRO A 32 7.92 -14.38 6.04
CA PRO A 32 9.29 -14.61 5.58
C PRO A 32 9.57 -14.07 4.16
N VAL A 33 8.54 -13.99 3.30
CA VAL A 33 8.66 -13.55 1.90
C VAL A 33 8.81 -12.04 1.81
N VAL A 34 8.12 -11.29 2.66
CA VAL A 34 8.10 -9.82 2.59
C VAL A 34 9.28 -9.14 3.30
N ARG A 35 10.11 -9.90 4.02
CA ARG A 35 11.31 -9.34 4.68
C ARG A 35 12.28 -8.73 3.67
N GLY A 36 12.59 -7.45 3.84
CA GLY A 36 13.53 -6.73 2.99
C GLY A 36 12.99 -6.35 1.61
N ILE A 37 11.69 -6.53 1.37
CA ILE A 37 11.00 -6.01 0.18
C ILE A 37 10.62 -4.55 0.43
N MET A 38 10.49 -3.76 -0.65
CA MET A 38 10.03 -2.37 -0.60
C MET A 38 8.72 -2.23 0.21
N GLU A 39 8.73 -1.34 1.19
CA GLU A 39 7.58 -0.98 1.99
C GLU A 39 7.06 0.39 1.57
N VAL A 40 5.72 0.53 1.53
CA VAL A 40 5.04 1.82 1.37
C VAL A 40 4.22 2.02 2.65
N PRO A 41 4.82 2.62 3.69
CA PRO A 41 4.16 2.75 4.98
C PRO A 41 3.03 3.77 4.91
N PHE A 42 1.94 3.47 5.62
CA PHE A 42 0.87 4.40 5.95
C PHE A 42 0.89 4.59 7.46
N PHE A 43 1.28 5.76 7.92
CA PHE A 43 1.28 6.07 9.35
C PHE A 43 -0.16 6.32 9.79
N LEU A 44 -0.57 5.59 10.82
CA LEU A 44 -1.86 5.75 11.48
C LEU A 44 -1.59 6.52 12.79
N ASP A 45 -1.06 7.74 12.67
CA ASP A 45 -0.86 8.62 13.84
C ASP A 45 -2.22 9.21 14.21
N ASP A 46 -2.88 8.58 15.18
CA ASP A 46 -3.61 9.24 16.25
C ASP A 46 -4.28 8.21 17.17
N GLU A 47 -4.51 8.61 18.42
CA GLU A 47 -5.27 7.83 19.43
C GLU A 47 -6.70 7.47 18.96
N GLU A 48 -7.17 8.04 17.83
CA GLU A 48 -8.42 7.74 17.13
C GLU A 48 -8.26 7.35 15.63
N PHE A 49 -7.22 6.61 15.22
CA PHE A 49 -7.14 6.19 13.80
C PHE A 49 -8.40 5.41 13.38
N LYS A 50 -8.98 5.80 12.24
CA LYS A 50 -10.17 5.16 11.65
C LYS A 50 -9.85 4.74 10.22
N PHE A 51 -10.37 3.58 9.82
CA PHE A 51 -10.43 3.20 8.40
C PHE A 51 -11.57 3.97 7.73
N ASP A 52 -11.36 5.25 7.49
CA ASP A 52 -12.32 6.12 6.81
C ASP A 52 -12.16 6.07 5.28
N ASP A 53 -13.06 6.77 4.59
CA ASP A 53 -13.09 6.82 3.13
C ASP A 53 -11.81 7.45 2.55
N GLU A 54 -11.19 8.38 3.28
CA GLU A 54 -9.98 9.07 2.81
C GLU A 54 -8.77 8.13 2.89
N LEU A 55 -8.60 7.40 3.98
CA LEU A 55 -7.57 6.37 4.09
C LEU A 55 -7.78 5.26 3.05
N ALA A 56 -9.02 4.80 2.86
CA ALA A 56 -9.34 3.80 1.84
C ALA A 56 -9.00 4.28 0.43
N ARG A 57 -9.31 5.55 0.12
CA ARG A 57 -8.96 6.18 -1.16
C ARG A 57 -7.45 6.26 -1.35
N GLN A 58 -6.71 6.78 -0.36
CA GLN A 58 -5.25 6.90 -0.41
C GLN A 58 -4.57 5.55 -0.58
N LEU A 59 -5.01 4.53 0.16
CA LEU A 59 -4.51 3.16 0.06
C LEU A 59 -4.68 2.61 -1.37
N GLY A 60 -5.88 2.78 -1.95
CA GLY A 60 -6.16 2.37 -3.33
C GLY A 60 -5.24 3.05 -4.35
N VAL A 61 -5.06 4.37 -4.23
CA VAL A 61 -4.17 5.14 -5.12
C VAL A 61 -2.72 4.68 -5.02
N ALA A 62 -2.20 4.47 -3.81
CA ALA A 62 -0.83 4.01 -3.64
C ALA A 62 -0.60 2.60 -4.18
N MET A 63 -1.54 1.68 -3.99
CA MET A 63 -1.47 0.33 -4.55
C MET A 63 -1.38 0.37 -6.08
N LEU A 64 -2.25 1.15 -6.74
CA LEU A 64 -2.26 1.30 -8.19
C LEU A 64 -0.98 1.97 -8.71
N ASN A 65 -0.50 3.02 -8.04
CA ASN A 65 0.76 3.67 -8.39
C ASN A 65 1.95 2.72 -8.24
N THR A 66 1.98 1.90 -7.19
CA THR A 66 3.03 0.89 -6.95
C THR A 66 3.04 -0.17 -8.03
N ILE A 67 1.87 -0.68 -8.44
CA ILE A 67 1.74 -1.60 -9.58
C ILE A 67 2.31 -0.94 -10.85
N ALA A 68 2.01 0.34 -11.08
CA ALA A 68 2.47 1.08 -12.24
C ALA A 68 3.99 1.40 -12.22
N LEU A 69 4.67 1.31 -11.07
CA LEU A 69 6.13 1.35 -11.02
C LEU A 69 6.75 0.10 -11.66
N GLY A 70 6.19 -1.08 -11.41
CA GLY A 70 6.63 -2.34 -12.00
C GLY A 70 6.09 -2.59 -13.42
N ARG A 71 5.03 -1.88 -13.81
CA ARG A 71 4.35 -2.00 -15.11
C ARG A 71 3.94 -0.61 -15.64
N PRO A 72 4.87 0.11 -16.28
CA PRO A 72 4.65 1.52 -16.66
C PRO A 72 3.52 1.75 -17.68
N ASP A 73 3.19 0.73 -18.48
CA ASP A 73 2.08 0.71 -19.43
C ASP A 73 0.72 0.89 -18.77
N ILE A 74 0.57 0.54 -17.49
CA ILE A 74 -0.65 0.77 -16.72
C ILE A 74 -0.86 2.25 -16.40
N LYS A 75 0.20 3.08 -16.40
CA LYS A 75 0.09 4.52 -16.05
C LYS A 75 -0.93 5.25 -16.91
N GLN A 76 -1.06 4.90 -18.19
CA GLN A 76 -2.04 5.50 -19.10
C GLN A 76 -3.51 5.19 -18.73
N HIS A 77 -3.72 4.15 -17.91
CA HIS A 77 -5.03 3.72 -17.45
C HIS A 77 -5.36 4.26 -16.04
N LEU A 78 -4.40 4.91 -15.37
CA LEU A 78 -4.62 5.51 -14.07
C LEU A 78 -5.27 6.89 -14.24
N ASN A 79 -6.53 7.02 -13.80
CA ASN A 79 -7.23 8.29 -13.64
C ASN A 79 -7.55 8.51 -12.17
N VAL A 80 -6.50 8.59 -11.35
CA VAL A 80 -6.61 8.79 -9.90
C VAL A 80 -5.95 10.10 -9.52
N THR A 81 -6.57 10.84 -8.59
CA THR A 81 -5.95 12.04 -8.02
C THR A 81 -4.72 11.61 -7.21
N PRO A 82 -3.51 12.03 -7.59
CA PRO A 82 -2.32 11.72 -6.81
C PRO A 82 -2.47 12.36 -5.43
N HIS A 83 -2.22 11.58 -4.39
CA HIS A 83 -1.91 12.12 -3.08
C HIS A 83 -0.40 11.98 -2.86
N PRO A 84 0.28 13.00 -2.31
CA PRO A 84 1.64 12.81 -1.84
C PRO A 84 1.64 11.63 -0.86
N ILE A 85 2.51 10.64 -1.10
CA ILE A 85 2.88 9.73 -0.01
C ILE A 85 3.72 10.60 0.89
N ASP A 86 3.19 10.99 2.05
CA ASP A 86 3.92 11.82 3.00
C ASP A 86 5.28 11.16 3.26
N LYS A 87 6.35 11.85 2.83
CA LYS A 87 7.70 11.42 3.16
C LYS A 87 7.87 11.62 4.66
N PRO A 88 8.50 10.66 5.38
CA PRO A 88 8.92 10.94 6.74
C PRO A 88 9.77 12.21 6.71
N ASN A 89 9.33 13.22 7.46
CA ASN A 89 9.99 14.51 7.55
C ASN A 89 11.44 14.24 7.94
N SER A 90 12.36 14.38 7.00
CA SER A 90 13.77 14.16 7.26
C SER A 90 14.25 15.36 8.05
N ALA A 91 14.40 15.16 9.37
CA ALA A 91 15.16 15.96 10.32
C ALA A 91 15.21 17.47 10.01
N GLU A 92 14.33 18.24 10.66
CA GLU A 92 14.59 19.66 10.87
C GLU A 92 15.98 19.82 11.50
N GLY A 93 16.79 20.66 10.86
CA GLY A 93 18.19 20.88 11.17
C GLY A 93 18.41 21.18 12.64
N ILE A 94 19.41 20.51 13.19
CA ILE A 94 20.13 21.01 14.36
C ILE A 94 20.86 22.27 13.88
N ASP A 95 20.18 23.42 13.92
CA ASP A 95 20.85 24.70 13.87
C ASP A 95 21.42 24.96 15.27
N GLY A 96 22.71 24.68 15.39
CA GLY A 96 23.53 25.21 16.47
C GLY A 96 23.87 26.66 16.18
N ASP A 97 23.61 27.52 17.17
CA ASP A 97 24.41 28.71 17.48
C ASP A 97 24.58 28.78 19.00
#